data_AF-A0A397R0M5-F1
#
_entry.id   AF-A0A397R0M5-F1
#
_cell.length_a   1.000
_cell.length_b   1.000
_cell.length_c   1.000
_cell.angle_alpha   90.00
_cell.angle_beta   90.00
_cell.angle_gamma   90.00
#
_symmetry.space_group_name_H-M   'P 1'
#
loop_
_entity.id
_entity.type
_entity.pdbx_description
1 polymer ?
#
loop_
_entity_poly.entity_id
_entity_poly.type
_entity_poly.pdbx_seq_one_letter_code
_entity_poly.pdbx_strand_id
1 'polypeptide(L)'
;MKITDIVTITELSRITNKSRPTLYKYISDFEAGNLSEIPGAIVKLFEGISTGEFSKKDIYSYCDSYFMENDDLAELFNFIKENKNKINLVALKEFILKEIR
;
A
#
# COMPACT_ATOMS: atom_id res chain seq x y z
N MET A 1 17.00 1.08 -13.24
CA MET A 1 17.02 2.39 -12.54
C MET A 1 16.92 2.12 -11.05
N LYS A 2 17.61 2.84 -10.17
CA LYS A 2 17.49 2.60 -8.73
C LYS A 2 16.24 3.28 -8.19
N ILE A 3 15.63 2.68 -7.18
CA ILE A 3 14.38 3.18 -6.57
C ILE A 3 14.56 4.62 -6.06
N THR A 4 15.74 4.92 -5.52
CA THR A 4 16.07 6.22 -4.93
C THR A 4 16.44 7.31 -5.94
N ASP A 5 16.48 6.99 -7.25
CA ASP A 5 16.87 7.95 -8.29
C ASP A 5 15.73 8.95 -8.60
N ILE A 6 14.46 8.53 -8.44
CA ILE A 6 13.28 9.38 -8.68
C ILE A 6 12.73 10.02 -7.40
N VAL A 7 12.72 9.23 -6.32
CA VAL A 7 12.21 9.65 -5.00
C VAL A 7 13.21 9.30 -3.93
N THR A 8 13.52 10.27 -3.07
CA THR A 8 14.45 10.04 -1.96
C THR A 8 13.84 9.07 -0.93
N ILE A 9 14.70 8.40 -0.17
CA ILE A 9 14.25 7.55 0.95
C ILE A 9 13.41 8.33 1.99
N THR A 10 13.67 9.63 2.13
CA THR A 10 12.92 10.51 3.03
C THR A 10 11.51 10.78 2.50
N GLU A 11 11.37 11.01 1.19
CA GLU A 11 10.06 11.16 0.55
C GLU A 11 9.27 9.86 0.66
N LEU A 12 9.87 8.71 0.31
CA LEU A 12 9.25 7.39 0.45
C LEU A 12 8.77 7.12 1.88
N SER A 13 9.59 7.45 2.88
CA SER A 13 9.22 7.30 4.29
C SER A 13 7.98 8.08 4.66
N ARG A 14 7.85 9.31 4.16
CA ARG A 14 6.67 10.15 4.41
C ARG A 14 5.43 9.60 3.71
N ILE A 15 5.52 9.32 2.40
CA ILE A 15 4.35 8.96 1.59
C ILE A 15 3.87 7.53 1.82
N THR A 16 4.72 6.63 2.33
CA THR A 16 4.34 5.24 2.64
C THR A 16 4.04 5.00 4.13
N ASN A 17 4.24 6.03 4.97
CA ASN A 17 4.21 5.93 6.43
C ASN A 17 5.07 4.76 6.97
N LYS A 18 6.24 4.51 6.36
CA LYS A 18 7.21 3.50 6.80
C LYS A 18 8.48 4.15 7.30
N SER A 19 9.10 3.52 8.29
CA SER A 19 10.40 3.98 8.78
C SER A 19 11.47 3.83 7.70
N ARG A 20 12.46 4.72 7.68
CA ARG A 20 13.59 4.61 6.75
C ARG A 20 14.35 3.27 6.87
N PRO A 21 14.65 2.74 8.08
CA PRO A 21 15.26 1.41 8.20
C PRO A 21 14.43 0.30 7.56
N THR A 22 13.11 0.33 7.74
CA THR A 22 12.19 -0.62 7.10
C THR A 22 12.27 -0.53 5.57
N LEU A 23 12.26 0.69 5.02
CA LEU A 23 12.36 0.89 3.58
C LEU A 23 13.71 0.45 3.01
N TYR A 24 14.82 0.70 3.71
CA TYR A 24 16.13 0.18 3.31
C TYR A 24 16.16 -1.34 3.26
N LYS A 25 15.56 -2.01 4.27
CA LYS A 25 15.42 -3.47 4.26
C LYS A 25 14.61 -3.92 3.03
N TYR A 26 13.44 -3.32 2.79
CA TYR A 26 12.60 -3.69 1.64
C TYR A 26 13.28 -3.46 0.30
N ILE A 27 14.03 -2.37 0.14
CA ILE A 27 14.81 -2.12 -1.09
C ILE A 27 15.86 -3.22 -1.28
N SER A 28 16.61 -3.56 -0.22
CA SER A 28 17.61 -4.63 -0.27
C SER A 28 17.00 -5.99 -0.59
N ASP A 29 15.86 -6.32 0.03
CA ASP A 29 15.14 -7.57 -0.23
C ASP A 29 14.59 -7.60 -1.67
N PHE A 30 14.12 -6.46 -2.18
CA PHE A 30 13.61 -6.34 -3.55
C PHE A 30 14.72 -6.53 -4.59
N GLU A 31 15.86 -5.86 -4.41
CA GLU A 31 17.02 -5.97 -5.28
C GLU A 31 17.63 -7.39 -5.26
N ALA A 32 17.49 -8.10 -4.14
CA ALA A 32 17.90 -9.50 -4.00
C ALA A 32 16.87 -10.52 -4.52
N GLY A 33 15.67 -10.09 -4.91
CA GLY A 33 14.58 -10.97 -5.34
C GLY A 33 13.83 -11.70 -4.21
N ASN A 34 14.06 -11.31 -2.95
CA ASN A 34 13.45 -11.89 -1.76
C ASN A 34 12.07 -11.27 -1.48
N LEU A 35 11.14 -11.41 -2.44
CA LEU A 35 9.87 -10.68 -2.41
C LEU A 35 8.88 -11.14 -1.32
N SER A 36 9.08 -12.32 -0.73
CA SER A 36 8.20 -12.88 0.31
C SER A 36 8.16 -12.05 1.59
N GLU A 37 9.22 -11.29 1.86
CA GLU A 37 9.38 -10.48 3.08
C GLU A 37 8.87 -9.04 2.93
N ILE A 38 8.31 -8.70 1.75
CA ILE A 38 7.94 -7.34 1.37
C ILE A 38 6.41 -7.27 1.20
N PRO A 39 5.73 -6.26 1.79
CA PRO A 39 4.32 -6.04 1.53
C PRO A 39 4.05 -5.86 0.02
N GLY A 40 3.03 -6.54 -0.53
CA GLY A 40 2.78 -6.54 -1.97
C GLY A 40 2.56 -5.16 -2.60
N ALA A 41 1.99 -4.19 -1.86
CA ALA A 41 1.88 -2.81 -2.33
C ALA A 41 3.26 -2.11 -2.47
N ILE A 42 4.22 -2.45 -1.60
CA ILE A 42 5.60 -1.95 -1.71
C ILE A 42 6.32 -2.63 -2.88
N VAL A 43 6.09 -3.92 -3.12
CA VAL A 43 6.65 -4.62 -4.29
C VAL A 43 6.19 -3.95 -5.58
N LYS A 44 4.88 -3.74 -5.76
CA LYS A 44 4.34 -3.08 -6.96
C LYS A 44 4.87 -1.65 -7.13
N LEU A 45 4.98 -0.91 -6.03
CA LEU A 45 5.59 0.42 -6.05
C LEU A 45 7.03 0.37 -6.58
N PHE A 46 7.85 -0.54 -6.04
CA PHE A 46 9.25 -0.68 -6.42
C PHE A 46 9.42 -1.20 -7.85
N GLU A 47 8.56 -2.13 -8.29
CA GLU A 47 8.50 -2.58 -9.70
C GLU A 47 8.25 -1.39 -10.62
N GLY A 48 7.15 -0.65 -10.41
CA GLY A 48 6.79 0.50 -11.24
C GLY A 48 7.88 1.57 -11.29
N ILE A 49 8.58 1.80 -10.19
CA ILE A 49 9.77 2.67 -10.18
C ILE A 49 10.88 2.02 -11.01
N SER A 50 11.29 0.79 -10.71
CA SER A 50 12.46 0.14 -11.31
C SER A 50 12.37 -0.05 -12.83
N THR A 51 11.16 -0.28 -13.35
CA THR A 51 10.86 -0.43 -14.79
C THR A 51 10.79 0.91 -15.52
N GLY A 52 10.72 2.03 -14.78
CA GLY A 52 10.49 3.36 -15.34
C GLY A 52 9.04 3.60 -15.77
N GLU A 53 8.13 2.70 -15.43
CA GLU A 53 6.68 2.86 -15.69
C GLU A 53 6.12 4.03 -14.88
N PHE A 54 6.59 4.22 -13.65
CA PHE A 54 6.12 5.28 -12.77
C PHE A 54 7.00 6.53 -12.88
N SER A 55 6.39 7.63 -13.30
CA SER A 55 6.96 8.96 -13.07
C SER A 55 6.88 9.34 -11.60
N LYS A 56 7.57 10.42 -11.20
CA LYS A 56 7.45 10.95 -9.83
C LYS A 56 6.00 11.24 -9.46
N LYS A 57 5.17 11.73 -10.39
CA LYS A 57 3.74 11.99 -10.13
C LYS A 57 2.99 10.69 -9.83
N ASP A 58 3.25 9.64 -10.60
CA ASP A 58 2.56 8.35 -10.46
C ASP A 58 2.92 7.67 -9.13
N ILE A 59 4.16 7.82 -8.66
CA ILE A 59 4.60 7.34 -7.35
C ILE A 59 3.75 7.96 -6.23
N TYR A 60 3.54 9.28 -6.27
CA TYR A 60 2.74 9.95 -5.25
C TYR A 60 1.28 9.53 -5.32
N SER A 61 0.66 9.51 -6.50
CA SER A 61 -0.73 9.08 -6.66
C SER A 61 -0.96 7.62 -6.25
N TYR A 62 0.00 6.73 -6.55
CA TYR A 62 -0.02 5.36 -6.07
C TYR A 62 0.04 5.32 -4.54
N CYS A 63 0.97 6.06 -3.95
CA CYS A 63 1.13 6.04 -2.50
C CYS A 63 -0.08 6.62 -1.75
N ASP A 64 -0.68 7.69 -2.27
CA ASP A 64 -1.90 8.27 -1.71
C ASP A 64 -3.06 7.27 -1.74
N SER A 65 -3.13 6.43 -2.79
CA SER A 65 -4.21 5.43 -2.92
C SER A 65 -4.03 4.21 -2.00
N TYR A 66 -2.79 3.84 -1.67
CA TYR A 66 -2.47 2.57 -1.00
C TYR A 66 -1.87 2.70 0.41
N PHE A 67 -1.32 3.86 0.78
CA PHE A 67 -0.61 4.05 2.04
C PHE A 67 -1.09 5.24 2.87
N MET A 68 -1.91 6.15 2.32
CA MET A 68 -2.69 7.02 3.20
C MET A 68 -3.69 6.16 3.96
N GLU A 69 -3.72 6.35 5.28
CA GLU A 69 -4.83 5.89 6.10
C GLU A 69 -6.09 6.52 5.54
N ASN A 70 -6.90 5.72 4.83
CA ASN A 70 -8.32 6.05 4.74
C ASN A 70 -8.84 5.88 6.17
N ASP A 71 -8.83 6.96 6.95
CA ASP A 71 -9.43 7.00 8.28
C ASP A 71 -10.85 6.41 8.24
N ASP A 72 -11.56 6.66 7.13
CA ASP A 72 -12.87 6.08 6.83
C ASP A 72 -12.87 4.54 6.76
N LEU A 73 -11.82 3.92 6.21
CA LEU A 73 -11.69 2.45 6.17
C LEU A 73 -11.39 1.90 7.56
N ALA A 74 -10.51 2.56 8.32
CA ALA A 74 -10.20 2.15 9.68
C ALA A 74 -11.43 2.27 10.60
N GLU A 75 -12.17 3.38 10.47
CA GLU A 75 -13.44 3.62 11.16
C GLU A 75 -14.49 2.59 10.77
N LEU A 76 -14.66 2.32 9.47
CA LEU A 76 -15.60 1.29 8.99
C LEU A 76 -15.24 -0.10 9.51
N PHE A 77 -13.96 -0.49 9.49
CA PHE A 77 -13.53 -1.77 10.03
C PHE A 77 -13.78 -1.89 11.54
N ASN A 78 -13.52 -0.82 12.30
CA ASN A 78 -13.80 -0.77 13.72
C ASN A 78 -15.30 -0.87 14.00
N PHE A 79 -16.12 -0.11 13.27
CA PHE A 79 -17.57 -0.15 13.35
C PHE A 79 -18.12 -1.57 13.10
N ILE A 80 -17.65 -2.24 12.03
CA ILE A 80 -18.05 -3.62 11.71
C ILE A 80 -17.64 -4.57 12.84
N LYS A 81 -16.44 -4.42 13.41
CA LYS A 81 -15.93 -5.28 14.47
C LYS A 81 -16.73 -5.16 15.77
N GLU A 82 -17.08 -3.93 16.17
CA GLU A 82 -17.89 -3.64 17.35
C GLU A 82 -19.33 -4.14 17.20
N ASN A 83 -19.87 -4.09 15.98
CA ASN A 83 -21.26 -4.41 15.69
C ASN A 83 -21.45 -5.76 14.98
N LYS A 84 -20.42 -6.61 14.94
CA LYS A 84 -20.41 -7.90 14.19
C LYS A 84 -21.58 -8.84 14.53
N ASN A 85 -22.13 -8.74 15.75
CA ASN A 85 -23.27 -9.55 16.19
C ASN A 85 -24.62 -8.99 15.74
N LYS A 86 -24.65 -7.76 15.23
CA LYS A 86 -25.83 -7.04 14.73
C LYS A 86 -25.82 -6.89 13.20
N ILE A 87 -24.68 -7.16 12.57
CA ILE A 87 -24.47 -7.04 11.13
C ILE A 87 -24.46 -8.44 10.51
N ASN A 88 -25.26 -8.65 9.47
CA ASN A 88 -25.13 -9.83 8.62
C ASN A 88 -23.94 -9.66 7.67
N LEU A 89 -22.79 -10.19 8.08
CA LEU A 89 -21.54 -10.09 7.33
C LEU A 89 -21.59 -10.79 5.97
N VAL A 90 -22.44 -11.82 5.82
CA VAL A 90 -22.63 -12.52 4.55
C VAL A 90 -23.32 -11.61 3.54
N ALA A 91 -24.44 -10.99 3.94
CA ALA A 91 -25.16 -10.04 3.10
C ALA A 91 -24.33 -8.80 2.74
N LEU A 92 -23.55 -8.29 3.70
CA LEU A 92 -22.62 -7.17 3.45
C LEU A 92 -21.57 -7.53 2.39
N LYS A 93 -21.00 -8.74 2.47
CA LYS A 93 -20.04 -9.24 1.48
C LYS A 93 -20.68 -9.35 0.09
N GLU A 94 -21.88 -9.89 0.00
CA GLU A 94 -22.61 -10.03 -1.27
C GLU A 94 -22.93 -8.66 -1.91
N PHE A 95 -23.34 -7.69 -1.09
CA PHE A 95 -23.56 -6.31 -1.55
C PHE A 95 -22.30 -5.70 -2.15
N ILE A 96 -21.17 -5.75 -1.42
CA ILE A 96 -19.89 -5.19 -1.90
C ILE A 96 -19.46 -5.86 -3.22
N LEU A 97 -19.60 -7.18 -3.32
CA LEU A 97 -19.24 -7.92 -4.53
C LEU A 97 -20.12 -7.56 -5.75
N LYS A 98 -21.34 -7.08 -5.52
CA LYS A 98 -22.24 -6.62 -6.58
C LYS A 98 -21.85 -5.24 -7.09
N GLU A 99 -21.42 -4.34 -6.21
CA GLU A 99 -21.04 -2.96 -6.57
C GLU A 99 -19.65 -2.85 -7.22
N ILE A 100 -18.77 -3.85 -7.03
CA ILE A 100 -17.43 -3.89 -7.65
C ILE A 100 -17.49 -4.42 -9.11
N ARG A 101 -18.63 -4.93 -9.58
CA ARG A 101 -18.84 -5.42 -10.95
C ARG A 101 -19.47 -4.36 -11.85
#